data_AF-A0A9Q3USH3-F1
#
_entry.id   AF-A0A9Q3USH3-F1
#
_cell.length_a   1.000
_cell.length_b   1.000
_cell.length_c   1.000
_cell.angle_alpha   90.00
_cell.angle_beta   90.00
_cell.angle_gamma   90.00
#
_symmetry.space_group_name_H-M   'P 1'
#
loop_
_entity.id
_entity.type
_entity.pdbx_description
1 polymer ?
#
loop_
_entity_poly.entity_id
_entity_poly.type
_entity_poly.pdbx_seq_one_letter_code
_entity_poly.pdbx_strand_id
1 'polypeptide(L)'
;MKENIPIKHIHLFKNYTAQHYKKQFVLDSENHQEIGKITDETKSFILHQCIEYQSQVYEIKNVGFMKNDVELSLAKRIIYFTDFGKDRIIKSGQDVRIYYFKLGRISTVIEKGKVLIKIWRVKKWFKKPIYHIEADESVDDLLILLFLHYSTREFNGIDGGD
;
A
#
# COMPACT_ATOMS: atom_id res chain seq x y z
N MET A 1 -32.59 -29.64 -16.11
CA MET A 1 -31.18 -29.19 -16.14
C MET A 1 -31.16 -27.80 -15.52
N LYS A 2 -30.39 -27.59 -14.44
CA LYS A 2 -30.21 -26.24 -13.87
C LYS A 2 -29.11 -25.56 -14.67
N GLU A 3 -29.44 -24.48 -15.36
CA GLU A 3 -28.47 -23.65 -16.04
C GLU A 3 -27.51 -23.05 -15.00
N ASN A 4 -26.23 -23.40 -15.10
CA ASN A 4 -25.17 -22.73 -14.35
C ASN A 4 -24.97 -21.35 -14.99
N ILE A 5 -25.73 -20.37 -14.51
CA ILE A 5 -25.50 -18.96 -14.86
C ILE A 5 -24.14 -18.58 -14.24
N PRO A 6 -23.11 -18.22 -15.03
CA PRO A 6 -21.86 -17.77 -14.47
C PRO A 6 -22.12 -16.47 -13.70
N ILE A 7 -21.90 -16.50 -12.39
CA ILE A 7 -21.92 -15.31 -11.55
C ILE A 7 -20.81 -14.41 -12.08
N LYS A 8 -21.18 -13.39 -12.87
CA LYS A 8 -20.29 -12.27 -13.12
C LYS A 8 -20.02 -11.66 -11.74
N HIS A 9 -18.84 -11.92 -11.19
CA HIS A 9 -18.34 -11.14 -10.06
C HIS A 9 -18.28 -9.69 -10.53
N ILE A 10 -19.28 -8.92 -10.14
CA ILE A 10 -19.25 -7.46 -10.25
C ILE A 10 -18.10 -7.07 -9.32
N HIS A 11 -16.99 -6.65 -9.91
CA HIS A 11 -15.88 -6.09 -9.16
C HIS A 11 -16.35 -4.73 -8.64
N LEU A 12 -16.81 -4.72 -7.38
CA LEU A 12 -17.03 -3.48 -6.67
C LEU A 12 -15.66 -2.95 -6.21
N PHE A 13 -15.47 -1.65 -6.44
CA PHE A 13 -14.28 -0.93 -6.02
C PHE A 13 -14.67 0.04 -4.90
N LYS A 14 -13.82 0.11 -3.88
CA LYS A 14 -13.83 1.14 -2.85
C LYS A 14 -12.84 2.23 -3.25
N ASN A 15 -13.22 3.48 -3.04
CA ASN A 15 -12.32 4.60 -3.22
C ASN A 15 -11.80 5.09 -1.86
N TYR A 16 -10.58 5.61 -1.90
CA TYR A 16 -9.93 6.23 -0.76
C TYR A 16 -9.16 7.46 -1.22
N THR A 17 -8.87 8.33 -0.27
CA THR A 17 -7.93 9.43 -0.46
C THR A 17 -6.84 9.35 0.58
N ALA A 18 -5.60 9.64 0.21
CA ALA A 18 -4.51 9.76 1.15
C ALA A 18 -3.80 11.10 1.04
N GLN A 19 -3.40 11.64 2.19
CA GLN A 19 -2.79 12.97 2.28
C GLN A 19 -1.84 13.09 3.47
N HIS A 20 -0.79 13.91 3.29
CA HIS A 20 0.20 14.14 4.34
C HIS A 20 -0.27 15.19 5.33
N TYR A 21 -0.49 14.77 6.58
CA TYR A 21 -0.71 15.66 7.71
C TYR A 21 0.50 15.63 8.66
N LYS A 22 1.25 16.72 8.73
CA LYS A 22 2.52 16.78 9.49
C LYS A 22 3.45 15.60 9.14
N LYS A 23 3.79 14.75 10.13
CA LYS A 23 4.63 13.55 10.02
C LYS A 23 3.83 12.26 9.76
N GLN A 24 2.55 12.40 9.43
CA GLN A 24 1.65 11.30 9.17
C GLN A 24 1.18 11.35 7.72
N PHE A 25 0.97 10.18 7.15
CA PHE A 25 0.34 10.02 5.86
C PHE A 25 -0.93 9.20 6.06
N VAL A 26 -2.07 9.90 6.02
CA VAL A 26 -3.37 9.38 6.47
C VAL A 26 -4.13 8.86 5.25
N LEU A 27 -4.77 7.69 5.40
CA LEU A 27 -5.69 7.10 4.44
C LEU A 27 -7.13 7.27 4.95
N ASP A 28 -7.94 7.97 4.18
CA ASP A 28 -9.34 8.24 4.46
C ASP A 28 -10.23 7.49 3.45
N SER A 29 -11.33 6.92 3.93
CA SER A 29 -12.38 6.36 3.07
C SER A 29 -13.13 7.43 2.29
N GLU A 30 -13.98 7.01 1.34
CA GLU A 30 -14.95 7.88 0.64
C GLU A 30 -15.75 8.79 1.56
N ASN A 31 -16.11 8.30 2.75
CA ASN A 31 -16.89 9.06 3.73
C ASN A 31 -16.04 9.95 4.65
N HIS A 32 -14.76 10.16 4.31
CA HIS A 32 -13.79 10.94 5.08
C HIS A 32 -13.51 10.38 6.49
N GLN A 33 -13.74 9.08 6.69
CA GLN A 33 -13.34 8.39 7.91
C GLN A 33 -11.91 7.87 7.76
N GLU A 34 -11.03 8.19 8.73
CA GLU A 34 -9.67 7.64 8.82
C GLU A 34 -9.73 6.11 8.93
N ILE A 35 -9.07 5.44 7.99
CA ILE A 35 -8.93 3.98 7.95
C ILE A 35 -7.63 3.56 8.61
N GLY A 36 -6.57 4.33 8.36
CA GLY A 36 -5.26 4.12 8.95
C GLY A 36 -4.27 5.18 8.49
N LYS A 37 -3.05 5.09 9.01
CA LYS A 37 -2.00 6.05 8.68
C LYS A 37 -0.62 5.43 8.73
N ILE A 38 0.29 6.00 7.94
CA ILE A 38 1.72 5.73 8.01
C ILE A 38 2.33 6.87 8.83
N THR A 39 3.04 6.53 9.91
CA THR A 39 3.63 7.51 10.82
C THR A 39 5.17 7.42 10.77
N ASP A 40 5.81 8.59 10.65
CA ASP A 40 7.27 8.73 10.78
C ASP A 40 7.65 8.98 12.25
N GLU A 41 8.17 7.95 12.92
CA GLU A 41 8.75 8.04 14.26
C GLU A 41 10.25 8.31 14.18
N THR A 42 10.70 9.45 14.67
CA THR A 42 12.13 9.71 14.89
C THR A 42 12.50 9.33 16.32
N LYS A 43 13.14 8.17 16.52
CA LYS A 43 13.79 7.80 17.79
C LYS A 43 15.29 7.85 17.60
N SER A 44 15.98 8.69 18.39
CA SER A 44 17.45 8.75 18.47
C SER A 44 18.15 8.76 17.10
N PHE A 45 17.77 9.70 16.22
CA PHE A 45 18.32 9.89 14.86
C PHE A 45 18.03 8.77 13.85
N ILE A 46 17.31 7.71 14.24
CA ILE A 46 16.85 6.65 13.33
C ILE A 46 15.37 6.91 13.00
N LEU A 47 15.08 7.04 11.71
CA LEU A 47 13.71 7.09 11.21
C LEU A 47 13.10 5.68 11.29
N HIS A 48 12.19 5.46 12.21
CA HIS A 48 11.29 4.31 12.25
C HIS A 48 9.96 4.68 11.61
N GLN A 49 9.38 3.75 10.88
CA GLN A 49 8.06 3.94 10.29
C GLN A 49 7.16 2.78 10.65
N CYS A 50 5.90 3.11 10.86
CA CYS A 50 4.88 2.14 11.16
C CYS A 50 3.60 2.49 10.42
N ILE A 51 2.75 1.47 10.26
CA ILE A 51 1.36 1.64 9.88
C ILE A 51 0.51 1.46 11.13
N GLU A 52 -0.35 2.43 11.41
CA GLU A 52 -1.42 2.32 12.39
C GLU A 52 -2.71 1.95 11.66
N TYR A 53 -3.29 0.80 12.01
CA TYR A 53 -4.53 0.28 11.41
C TYR A 53 -5.32 -0.51 12.44
N GLN A 54 -6.62 -0.23 12.59
CA GLN A 54 -7.52 -0.89 13.55
C GLN A 54 -6.95 -0.97 14.99
N SER A 55 -6.44 0.15 15.48
CA SER A 55 -5.80 0.25 16.82
C SER A 55 -4.58 -0.68 17.02
N GLN A 56 -4.01 -1.22 15.94
CA GLN A 56 -2.77 -1.98 15.93
C GLN A 56 -1.67 -1.20 15.21
N VAL A 57 -0.44 -1.43 15.66
CA VAL A 57 0.76 -0.84 15.06
C VAL A 57 1.55 -1.93 14.37
N TYR A 58 1.80 -1.73 13.08
CA TYR A 58 2.57 -2.62 12.24
C TYR A 58 3.91 -1.96 11.91
N GLU A 59 5.00 -2.59 12.31
CA GLU A 59 6.35 -2.08 12.05
C GLU A 59 6.73 -2.31 10.59
N ILE A 60 7.21 -1.26 9.94
CA ILE A 60 7.82 -1.32 8.60
C ILE A 60 9.33 -1.44 8.80
N LYS A 61 9.89 -2.61 8.46
CA LYS A 61 11.32 -2.90 8.58
C LYS A 61 11.96 -2.99 7.21
N ASN A 62 13.15 -2.44 7.07
CA ASN A 62 13.97 -2.63 5.88
C ASN A 62 14.81 -3.91 6.06
N VAL A 63 14.65 -4.88 5.17
CA VAL A 63 15.27 -6.21 5.30
C VAL A 63 16.11 -6.61 4.09
N GLY A 64 16.10 -5.80 3.03
CA GLY A 64 16.90 -6.05 1.84
C GLY A 64 18.35 -5.59 1.97
N PHE A 65 19.21 -6.18 1.14
CA PHE A 65 20.59 -5.73 0.97
C PHE A 65 20.65 -4.34 0.29
N MET A 66 19.77 -4.13 -0.70
CA MET A 66 19.37 -2.80 -1.11
C MET A 66 18.23 -2.38 -0.18
N LYS A 67 18.21 -1.13 0.28
CA LYS A 67 17.24 -0.55 1.24
C LYS A 67 15.78 -0.52 0.74
N ASN A 68 15.39 -1.49 -0.05
CA ASN A 68 14.21 -1.50 -0.89
C ASN A 68 13.28 -2.61 -0.41
N ASP A 69 13.78 -3.80 -0.08
CA ASP A 69 12.92 -4.85 0.46
C ASP A 69 12.49 -4.52 1.89
N VAL A 70 11.19 -4.60 2.11
CA VAL A 70 10.55 -4.22 3.35
C VAL A 70 9.65 -5.34 3.85
N GLU A 71 9.65 -5.51 5.16
CA GLU A 71 8.73 -6.35 5.91
C GLU A 71 7.74 -5.49 6.68
N LEU A 72 6.46 -5.86 6.59
CA LEU A 72 5.42 -5.37 7.49
C LEU A 72 5.15 -6.44 8.55
N SER A 73 5.41 -6.10 9.81
CA SER A 73 5.31 -7.04 10.92
C SER A 73 4.43 -6.53 12.06
N LEU A 74 3.72 -7.44 12.71
CA LEU A 74 3.04 -7.20 13.97
C LEU A 74 3.75 -8.01 15.05
N ALA A 75 4.36 -7.33 16.02
CA ALA A 75 5.26 -7.95 17.00
C ALA A 75 6.34 -8.81 16.30
N LYS A 76 6.39 -10.12 16.56
CA LYS A 76 7.35 -11.06 15.94
C LYS A 76 6.82 -11.70 14.64
N ARG A 77 5.59 -11.41 14.22
CA ARG A 77 4.94 -12.04 13.07
C ARG A 77 5.06 -11.15 11.83
N ILE A 78 5.65 -11.67 10.76
CA ILE A 78 5.67 -11.03 9.45
C ILE A 78 4.31 -11.28 8.76
N ILE A 79 3.72 -10.22 8.21
CA ILE A 79 2.43 -10.26 7.52
C ILE A 79 2.63 -10.08 6.02
N TYR A 80 3.48 -9.13 5.65
CA TYR A 80 3.84 -8.89 4.26
C TYR A 80 5.34 -8.72 4.15
N PHE A 81 5.88 -9.16 3.01
CA PHE A 81 7.25 -8.85 2.62
C PHE A 81 7.31 -8.57 1.12
N THR A 82 8.22 -7.70 0.71
CA THR A 82 8.46 -7.42 -0.71
C THR A 82 9.69 -8.14 -1.22
N ASP A 83 9.65 -8.44 -2.51
CA ASP A 83 10.82 -8.78 -3.31
C ASP A 83 10.81 -7.80 -4.50
N PHE A 84 11.52 -6.68 -4.31
CA PHE A 84 11.59 -5.59 -5.29
C PHE A 84 12.27 -6.03 -6.58
N GLY A 85 13.26 -6.91 -6.50
CA GLY A 85 13.90 -7.47 -7.69
C GLY A 85 12.94 -8.23 -8.60
N LYS A 86 11.73 -8.55 -8.11
CA LYS A 86 10.67 -9.26 -8.85
C LYS A 86 9.33 -8.54 -8.83
N ASP A 87 9.31 -7.27 -8.43
CA ASP A 87 8.12 -6.42 -8.36
C ASP A 87 6.91 -7.09 -7.69
N ARG A 88 7.13 -7.74 -6.53
CA ARG A 88 6.09 -8.49 -5.83
C ARG A 88 6.00 -8.22 -4.34
N ILE A 89 4.77 -8.25 -3.82
CA ILE A 89 4.43 -8.29 -2.39
C ILE A 89 3.90 -9.68 -2.08
N ILE A 90 4.41 -10.30 -1.02
CA ILE A 90 3.98 -11.62 -0.58
C ILE A 90 3.32 -11.50 0.78
N LYS A 91 2.08 -11.98 0.88
CA LYS A 91 1.35 -12.09 2.15
C LYS A 91 1.68 -13.44 2.78
N SER A 92 2.23 -13.42 3.99
CA SER A 92 2.50 -14.61 4.79
C SER A 92 1.36 -14.91 5.75
N GLY A 93 1.00 -16.19 5.89
CA GLY A 93 -0.14 -16.62 6.71
C GLY A 93 -0.54 -18.05 6.42
N GLN A 94 -1.80 -18.39 6.71
CA GLN A 94 -2.38 -19.69 6.38
C GLN A 94 -2.43 -19.90 4.85
N ASP A 95 -2.82 -18.86 4.11
CA ASP A 95 -2.76 -18.81 2.66
C ASP A 95 -1.69 -17.82 2.21
N VAL A 96 -0.71 -18.30 1.44
CA VAL A 96 0.30 -17.45 0.82
C VAL A 96 -0.28 -16.81 -0.44
N ARG A 97 -0.29 -15.49 -0.49
CA ARG A 97 -0.72 -14.73 -1.69
C ARG A 97 0.46 -13.93 -2.24
N ILE A 98 0.56 -13.88 -3.56
CA ILE A 98 1.60 -13.13 -4.27
C ILE A 98 0.90 -12.08 -5.12
N TYR A 99 1.18 -10.82 -4.82
CA TYR A 99 0.71 -9.67 -5.56
C TYR A 99 1.88 -9.11 -6.37
N TYR A 100 1.61 -8.78 -7.62
CA TYR A 100 2.55 -8.07 -8.47
C TYR A 100 2.24 -6.59 -8.42
N PHE A 101 3.24 -5.75 -8.27
CA PHE A 101 3.04 -4.32 -8.32
C PHE A 101 3.71 -3.71 -9.54
N LYS A 102 3.23 -2.53 -9.92
CA LYS A 102 3.88 -1.66 -10.89
C LYS A 102 3.85 -0.25 -10.32
N LEU A 103 5.01 0.37 -10.21
CA LEU A 103 5.12 1.78 -9.83
C LEU A 103 5.15 2.67 -11.08
N GLY A 104 4.56 3.85 -11.00
CA GLY A 104 4.55 4.81 -12.12
C GLY A 104 3.58 5.96 -11.87
N ARG A 105 3.14 6.63 -12.95
CA ARG A 105 2.12 7.70 -12.85
C ARG A 105 0.83 7.24 -12.17
N ILE A 106 0.43 6.01 -12.47
CA ILE A 106 -0.61 5.27 -11.77
C ILE A 106 0.05 3.98 -11.30
N SER A 107 0.28 3.88 -10.00
CA SER A 107 0.84 2.68 -9.40
C SER A 107 -0.27 1.65 -9.22
N THR A 108 -0.02 0.38 -9.54
CA THR A 108 -1.04 -0.67 -9.49
C THR A 108 -0.57 -1.91 -8.76
N VAL A 109 -1.50 -2.59 -8.08
CA VAL A 109 -1.33 -3.95 -7.57
C VAL A 109 -2.20 -4.90 -8.36
N ILE A 110 -1.65 -6.05 -8.73
CA ILE A 110 -2.27 -7.05 -9.60
C ILE A 110 -2.14 -8.42 -8.93
N GLU A 111 -3.20 -9.21 -8.97
CA GLU A 111 -3.15 -10.63 -8.61
C GLU A 111 -3.83 -11.45 -9.71
N LYS A 112 -3.16 -12.51 -10.19
CA LYS A 112 -3.71 -13.42 -11.22
C LYS A 112 -4.30 -12.67 -12.43
N GLY A 113 -3.61 -11.61 -12.88
CA GLY A 113 -4.02 -10.79 -14.02
C GLY A 113 -5.14 -9.77 -13.75
N LYS A 114 -5.65 -9.68 -12.51
CA LYS A 114 -6.66 -8.70 -12.12
C LYS A 114 -6.04 -7.53 -11.36
N VAL A 115 -6.37 -6.30 -11.75
CA VAL A 115 -5.97 -5.10 -11.01
C VAL A 115 -6.78 -5.02 -9.73
N LEU A 116 -6.09 -5.02 -8.60
CA LEU A 116 -6.66 -4.98 -7.25
C LEU A 116 -6.59 -3.59 -6.63
N ILE A 117 -5.52 -2.84 -6.89
CA ILE A 117 -5.33 -1.48 -6.34
C ILE A 117 -4.80 -0.59 -7.46
N LYS A 118 -5.27 0.66 -7.52
CA LYS A 118 -4.65 1.74 -8.28
C LYS A 118 -4.42 2.93 -7.37
N ILE A 119 -3.26 3.57 -7.48
CA ILE A 119 -2.93 4.79 -6.75
C ILE A 119 -2.45 5.82 -7.78
N TRP A 120 -3.04 7.02 -7.77
CA TRP A 120 -2.55 8.13 -8.57
C TRP A 120 -2.54 9.43 -7.79
N ARG A 121 -1.63 10.32 -8.18
CA ARG A 121 -1.38 11.57 -7.48
C ARG A 121 -1.98 12.74 -8.24
N VAL A 122 -2.71 13.58 -7.54
CA VAL A 122 -3.16 14.88 -8.03
C VAL A 122 -2.34 15.97 -7.35
N LYS A 123 -1.48 16.65 -8.13
CA LYS A 123 -0.75 17.83 -7.66
C LYS A 123 -1.65 19.06 -7.84
N LYS A 124 -1.87 19.83 -6.78
CA LYS A 124 -2.47 21.18 -6.85
C LYS A 124 -1.38 22.21 -6.56
N TRP A 125 -1.39 23.33 -7.28
CA TRP A 125 -0.40 24.39 -7.10
C TRP A 125 -0.40 24.88 -5.63
N PHE A 126 0.79 24.96 -5.02
CA PHE A 126 1.04 25.36 -3.62
C PHE A 126 0.40 24.50 -2.52
N LYS A 127 -0.22 23.35 -2.84
CA LYS A 127 -0.79 22.44 -1.83
C LYS A 127 -0.04 21.12 -1.79
N LYS A 128 -0.07 20.46 -0.63
CA LYS A 128 0.40 19.07 -0.51
C LYS A 128 -0.38 18.18 -1.50
N PRO A 129 0.29 17.19 -2.12
CA PRO A 129 -0.38 16.29 -3.05
C PRO A 129 -1.47 15.49 -2.34
N ILE A 130 -2.57 15.23 -3.06
CA ILE A 130 -3.60 14.28 -2.67
C ILE A 130 -3.42 13.04 -3.54
N TYR A 131 -3.45 11.88 -2.90
CA TYR A 131 -3.41 10.59 -3.58
C TYR A 131 -4.81 10.03 -3.60
N HIS A 132 -5.25 9.59 -4.77
CA HIS A 132 -6.51 8.89 -4.94
C HIS A 132 -6.20 7.40 -5.10
N ILE A 133 -7.02 6.57 -4.47
CA ILE A 133 -6.86 5.13 -4.46
C ILE A 133 -8.19 4.49 -4.84
N GLU A 134 -8.14 3.57 -5.79
CA GLU A 134 -9.20 2.61 -6.08
C GLU A 134 -8.72 1.24 -5.63
N ALA A 135 -9.50 0.51 -4.83
CA ALA A 135 -9.18 -0.86 -4.43
C ALA A 135 -10.39 -1.79 -4.57
N ASP A 136 -10.16 -3.00 -5.07
CA ASP A 136 -11.16 -4.05 -5.12
C ASP A 136 -11.63 -4.39 -3.70
N GLU A 137 -12.94 -4.64 -3.52
CA GLU A 137 -13.52 -4.92 -2.19
C GLU A 137 -12.87 -6.10 -1.45
N SER A 138 -12.26 -7.04 -2.17
CA SER A 138 -11.57 -8.21 -1.61
C SER A 138 -10.21 -7.90 -1.00
N VAL A 139 -9.68 -6.70 -1.22
CA VAL A 139 -8.39 -6.25 -0.70
C VAL A 139 -8.54 -5.74 0.73
N ASP A 140 -7.67 -6.20 1.63
CA ASP A 140 -7.58 -5.62 2.98
C ASP A 140 -6.88 -4.26 2.96
N ASP A 141 -7.34 -3.33 3.80
CA ASP A 141 -6.81 -1.96 3.83
C ASP A 141 -5.33 -1.90 4.25
N LEU A 142 -4.84 -2.94 4.94
CA LEU A 142 -3.44 -3.03 5.34
C LEU A 142 -2.51 -3.19 4.12
N LEU A 143 -2.92 -3.96 3.10
CA LEU A 143 -2.22 -4.01 1.82
C LEU A 143 -2.25 -2.66 1.11
N ILE A 144 -3.38 -1.93 1.18
CA ILE A 144 -3.50 -0.58 0.60
C ILE A 144 -2.50 0.36 1.28
N LEU A 145 -2.45 0.39 2.62
CA LEU A 145 -1.53 1.22 3.39
C LEU A 145 -0.05 0.89 3.08
N LEU A 146 0.28 -0.40 2.99
CA LEU A 146 1.63 -0.82 2.60
C LEU A 146 1.98 -0.40 1.18
N PHE A 147 1.08 -0.60 0.21
CA PHE A 147 1.36 -0.23 -1.16
C PHE A 147 1.40 1.29 -1.37
N LEU A 148 0.59 2.02 -0.61
CA LEU A 148 0.61 3.46 -0.53
C LEU A 148 1.98 3.95 -0.03
N HIS A 149 2.54 3.33 1.02
CA HIS A 149 3.89 3.63 1.50
C HIS A 149 4.93 3.55 0.38
N TYR A 150 4.90 2.48 -0.43
CA TYR A 150 5.81 2.33 -1.58
C TYR A 150 5.54 3.33 -2.70
N SER A 151 4.27 3.61 -2.98
CA SER A 151 3.87 4.47 -4.10
C SER A 151 4.18 5.96 -3.87
N THR A 152 4.42 6.37 -2.62
CA THR A 152 4.62 7.78 -2.27
C THR A 152 5.97 8.10 -1.69
N ARG A 153 6.69 7.10 -1.16
CA ARG A 153 8.08 7.30 -0.75
C ARG A 153 8.98 7.10 -1.94
N GLU A 154 9.93 8.00 -2.03
CA GLU A 154 10.94 8.06 -3.06
C GLU A 154 11.76 6.76 -3.09
N PHE A 155 11.38 5.85 -3.99
CA PHE A 155 12.35 5.27 -4.91
C PHE A 155 12.90 6.31 -5.92
N ASN A 156 12.51 7.59 -5.81
CA ASN A 156 13.03 8.75 -6.57
C ASN A 156 14.54 9.04 -6.36
N GLY A 157 15.30 8.09 -5.81
CA GLY A 157 16.77 8.11 -5.81
C GLY A 157 17.41 7.02 -6.67
N ILE A 158 16.64 6.12 -7.30
CA ILE A 158 17.15 5.04 -8.16
C ILE A 158 16.56 5.08 -9.58
N ASP A 159 15.71 6.06 -9.91
CA ASP A 159 15.52 6.49 -11.29
C ASP A 159 16.19 7.87 -11.43
N GLY A 160 17.14 7.94 -12.36
CA GLY A 160 18.07 9.05 -12.56
C GLY A 160 17.41 10.39 -12.89
N GLY A 161 18.22 11.43 -12.81
CA GLY A 161 17.83 12.80 -13.10
C GLY A 161 17.18 12.98 -14.48
N ASP A 162 16.25 13.93 -14.53
CA ASP A 162 16.50 15.30 -15.00
C ASP A 162 15.54 16.28 -14.31
#